data_AF-A0A6M3K6N7-F1
#
_entry.id   AF-A0A6M3K6N7-F1
#
_cell.length_a   1.000
_cell.length_b   1.000
_cell.length_c   1.000
_cell.angle_alpha   90.00
_cell.angle_beta   90.00
_cell.angle_gamma   90.00
#
_symmetry.space_group_name_H-M   'P 1'
#
loop_
_entity.id
_entity.type
_entity.pdbx_description
1 polymer ?
#
loop_
_entity_poly.entity_id
_entity_poly.type
_entity_poly.pdbx_seq_one_letter_code
_entity_poly.pdbx_strand_id
1 'polypeptide(L)'
;MSNKKTNVGEILQQIYDSEIHLRIGWMWDGGLDYCIGSTSNDLWDSNWNKCEIVRTGNTNIQEEIIKLAEKLASDYPESGFGKWYNSI
;
A
#
# COMPACT_ATOMS: atom_id res chain seq x y z
N MET A 1 -3.85 -19.35 -5.69
CA MET A 1 -4.27 -18.47 -6.81
C MET A 1 -3.09 -17.56 -7.13
N SER A 2 -2.74 -17.50 -8.41
CA SER A 2 -1.74 -16.68 -9.14
C SER A 2 -0.33 -16.44 -8.56
N ASN A 3 0.66 -16.86 -9.34
CA ASN A 3 2.07 -16.53 -9.26
C ASN A 3 2.27 -15.07 -9.72
N LYS A 4 1.71 -14.10 -8.98
CA LYS A 4 1.90 -12.66 -9.26
C LYS A 4 3.30 -12.26 -8.85
N LYS A 5 4.28 -12.48 -9.73
CA LYS A 5 5.61 -11.84 -9.65
C LYS A 5 5.48 -10.38 -10.09
N THR A 6 4.71 -9.59 -9.37
CA THR A 6 4.73 -8.15 -9.54
C THR A 6 5.91 -7.61 -8.76
N ASN A 7 6.74 -6.77 -9.39
CA ASN A 7 7.87 -6.17 -8.70
C ASN A 7 7.34 -5.20 -7.63
N VAL A 8 7.92 -5.22 -6.43
CA VAL A 8 7.55 -4.30 -5.33
C VAL A 8 7.56 -2.84 -5.81
N GLY A 9 8.56 -2.46 -6.61
CA GLY A 9 8.66 -1.11 -7.18
C GLY A 9 7.49 -0.76 -8.11
N GLU A 10 7.03 -1.71 -8.93
CA GLU A 10 5.88 -1.47 -9.82
C GLU A 10 4.59 -1.28 -9.02
N ILE A 11 4.36 -2.09 -7.99
CA ILE A 11 3.21 -1.93 -7.09
C ILE A 11 3.23 -0.54 -6.45
N LEU A 12 4.36 -0.14 -5.85
CA LEU A 12 4.49 1.14 -5.16
C LEU A 12 4.32 2.32 -6.14
N GLN A 13 4.85 2.22 -7.35
CA GLN A 13 4.67 3.24 -8.38
C GLN A 13 3.19 3.39 -8.77
N GLN A 14 2.48 2.28 -8.98
CA GLN A 14 1.06 2.33 -9.35
C GLN A 14 0.17 2.89 -8.23
N ILE A 15 0.51 2.62 -6.96
CA ILE A 15 -0.17 3.23 -5.81
C ILE A 15 0.01 4.75 -5.84
N TYR A 16 1.25 5.21 -6.04
CA TYR A 16 1.60 6.62 -6.11
C TYR A 16 0.88 7.33 -7.27
N ASP A 17 0.93 6.75 -8.46
CA ASP A 17 0.30 7.30 -9.67
C ASP A 17 -1.23 7.37 -9.56
N SER A 18 -1.82 6.54 -8.70
CA SER A 18 -3.26 6.50 -8.45
C SER A 18 -3.73 7.46 -7.37
N GLU A 19 -2.83 8.31 -6.88
CA GLU A 19 -3.10 9.30 -5.81
C GLU A 19 -3.67 8.65 -4.54
N ILE A 20 -3.34 7.38 -4.31
CA ILE A 20 -3.62 6.70 -3.05
C ILE A 20 -2.56 7.18 -2.06
N HIS A 21 -2.93 8.13 -1.20
CA HIS A 21 -2.02 8.73 -0.21
C HIS A 21 -1.58 7.69 0.82
N LEU A 22 -0.45 7.05 0.54
CA LEU A 22 0.16 6.01 1.37
C LEU A 22 1.46 6.52 1.96
N ARG A 23 1.60 6.42 3.28
CA ARG A 23 2.87 6.56 3.99
C ARG A 23 3.33 5.17 4.41
N ILE A 24 4.59 4.84 4.13
CA ILE A 24 5.23 3.59 4.55
C ILE A 24 6.44 3.94 5.41
N GLY A 25 6.57 3.30 6.56
CA GLY A 25 7.79 3.23 7.35
C GLY A 25 8.37 1.81 7.33
N TRP A 26 9.70 1.76 7.43
CA TRP A 26 10.47 0.52 7.42
C TRP A 26 11.08 0.33 8.80
N MET A 27 10.78 -0.82 9.41
CA MET A 27 11.31 -1.17 10.72
C MET A 27 12.62 -1.94 10.57
N TRP A 28 13.56 -1.70 11.49
CA TRP A 28 14.87 -2.34 11.49
C TRP A 28 14.82 -3.86 11.70
N ASP A 29 13.71 -4.37 12.24
CA ASP A 29 13.43 -5.80 12.43
C ASP A 29 12.72 -6.46 11.22
N GLY A 30 12.66 -5.77 10.08
CA GLY A 30 12.01 -6.26 8.86
C GLY A 30 10.50 -6.03 8.82
N GLY A 31 9.93 -5.29 9.78
CA GLY A 31 8.53 -4.88 9.75
C GLY A 31 8.23 -3.69 8.83
N LEU A 32 6.94 -3.50 8.53
CA LEU A 32 6.41 -2.41 7.71
C LEU A 32 5.25 -1.73 8.43
N ASP A 33 5.36 -0.45 8.79
CA ASP A 33 4.22 0.35 9.25
C ASP A 33 3.66 1.19 8.09
N TYR A 34 2.34 1.29 7.94
CA TYR A 34 1.76 2.15 6.92
C TYR A 34 0.54 2.95 7.40
N CYS A 35 0.32 4.11 6.76
CA CYS A 35 -0.86 4.93 6.97
C CYS A 35 -1.49 5.26 5.63
N ILE A 36 -2.83 5.21 5.58
CA ILE A 36 -3.60 5.64 4.43
C ILE A 36 -4.25 6.98 4.78
N GLY A 37 -3.88 8.03 4.05
CA GLY A 37 -4.47 9.36 4.18
C GLY A 37 -5.85 9.40 3.52
N SER A 38 -6.77 10.21 4.06
CA SER A 38 -8.02 10.51 3.33
C SER A 38 -7.84 11.77 2.51
N THR A 39 -7.94 11.65 1.18
CA THR A 39 -8.40 12.64 0.18
C THR A 39 -7.95 14.12 0.22
N SER A 40 -7.11 14.58 1.16
CA SER A 40 -6.47 15.88 1.09
C SER A 40 -5.05 15.70 0.55
N ASN A 41 -4.76 16.36 -0.58
CA ASN A 41 -3.43 16.45 -1.22
C ASN A 41 -2.40 17.19 -0.37
N ASP A 42 -2.72 17.51 0.87
CA ASP A 42 -1.84 18.19 1.79
C ASP A 42 -1.05 17.14 2.58
N LEU A 43 0.22 16.98 2.20
CA LEU A 43 1.23 16.26 2.99
C LEU A 43 1.40 16.82 4.42
N TRP A 44 0.80 17.98 4.68
CA TRP A 44 0.78 18.70 5.95
C TRP A 44 -0.55 18.60 6.70
N ASP A 45 -1.56 17.96 6.12
CA ASP A 45 -2.81 17.72 6.80
C ASP A 45 -2.60 16.64 7.87
N SER A 46 -2.84 17.01 9.12
CA SER A 46 -2.85 16.09 10.25
C SER A 46 -3.97 15.04 10.16
N ASN A 47 -4.86 15.12 9.17
CA ASN A 47 -5.96 14.19 8.92
C ASN A 47 -5.51 12.87 8.23
N TRP A 48 -4.52 12.19 8.79
CA TRP A 48 -4.28 10.77 8.54
C TRP A 48 -5.37 9.96 9.22
N ASN A 49 -6.58 9.98 8.65
CA ASN A 49 -7.79 9.44 9.28
C ASN A 49 -7.78 7.91 9.44
N LYS A 50 -6.83 7.20 8.81
CA LYS A 50 -6.68 5.74 8.92
C LYS A 50 -5.21 5.30 8.89
N CYS A 51 -4.51 5.49 10.01
CA CYS A 51 -3.22 4.86 10.24
C CYS A 51 -3.41 3.44 10.79
N GLU A 52 -2.94 2.43 10.07
CA GLU A 52 -2.94 1.05 10.53
C GLU A 52 -1.49 0.59 10.69
N ILE A 53 -1.01 0.57 11.94
CA ILE A 53 0.31 0.01 12.23
C ILE A 53 0.19 -1.51 12.15
N VAL A 54 0.45 -2.09 10.97
CA VAL A 54 0.60 -3.53 10.82
C VAL A 54 2.01 -3.90 11.26
N ARG A 55 2.21 -4.31 12.51
CA ARG A 55 3.53 -4.80 12.93
C ARG A 55 3.79 -6.18 12.34
N THR A 56 4.42 -6.21 11.17
CA THR A 56 4.78 -7.44 10.48
C THR A 56 6.11 -7.94 11.02
N GLY A 57 6.10 -8.63 12.16
CA GLY A 57 7.34 -9.17 12.74
C GLY A 57 8.03 -10.15 11.78
N ASN A 58 9.31 -9.92 11.45
CA ASN A 58 10.22 -10.85 10.75
C ASN A 58 9.69 -11.48 9.44
N THR A 59 8.89 -10.77 8.64
CA THR A 59 8.39 -11.30 7.36
C THR A 59 9.11 -10.70 6.14
N ASN A 60 9.04 -11.43 5.02
CA ASN A 60 9.57 -11.00 3.74
C ASN A 60 8.82 -9.73 3.28
N ILE A 61 9.53 -8.61 3.14
CA ILE A 61 8.97 -7.31 2.70
C ILE A 61 8.09 -7.45 1.45
N GLN A 62 8.48 -8.32 0.51
CA GLN A 62 7.71 -8.53 -0.71
C GLN A 62 6.31 -9.08 -0.43
N GLU A 63 6.18 -10.02 0.50
CA GLU A 63 4.89 -10.61 0.89
C GLU A 63 3.99 -9.58 1.56
N GLU A 64 4.56 -8.70 2.39
CA GLU A 64 3.78 -7.64 3.06
C GLU A 64 3.29 -6.57 2.09
N ILE A 65 4.11 -6.18 1.11
CA ILE A 65 3.68 -5.27 0.05
C ILE A 65 2.56 -5.90 -0.80
N ILE A 66 2.62 -7.21 -1.06
CA ILE A 66 1.54 -7.90 -1.78
C ILE A 66 0.24 -7.88 -0.96
N LYS A 67 0.28 -8.16 0.34
CA LYS A 67 -0.90 -8.07 1.21
C LYS A 67 -1.47 -6.65 1.27
N LEU A 68 -0.60 -5.65 1.37
CA LEU A 68 -1.00 -4.24 1.32
C LEU A 68 -1.66 -3.91 -0.03
N ALA A 69 -1.10 -4.37 -1.14
CA ALA A 69 -1.66 -4.19 -2.47
C ALA A 69 -3.05 -4.83 -2.61
N GLU A 70 -3.23 -6.06 -2.13
CA GLU A 70 -4.54 -6.73 -2.10
C GLU A 70 -5.55 -5.94 -1.27
N LYS A 71 -5.13 -5.44 -0.10
CA LYS A 71 -5.97 -4.61 0.77
C LYS A 71 -6.38 -3.32 0.06
N LEU A 72 -5.44 -2.60 -0.55
CA LEU A 72 -5.71 -1.34 -1.25
C LEU A 72 -6.60 -1.54 -2.48
N ALA A 73 -6.41 -2.62 -3.23
CA ALA A 73 -7.27 -2.97 -4.36
C ALA A 73 -8.70 -3.30 -3.91
N SER A 74 -8.85 -3.93 -2.74
CA SER A 74 -10.17 -4.22 -2.14
C SER A 74 -10.83 -2.97 -1.54
N ASP A 75 -10.08 -2.08 -0.89
CA ASP A 75 -10.59 -0.86 -0.27
C ASP A 75 -10.94 0.21 -1.33
N TYR A 76 -10.19 0.24 -2.44
CA TYR A 76 -10.31 1.24 -3.51
C TYR A 76 -10.45 0.58 -4.90
N PRO A 77 -11.49 -0.24 -5.15
CA PRO A 77 -11.62 -1.00 -6.40
C PRO A 77 -11.77 -0.11 -7.64
N GLU A 78 -12.33 1.09 -7.47
CA GLU A 78 -12.56 2.06 -8.55
C GLU A 78 -11.34 2.92 -8.89
N SER A 79 -10.30 2.91 -8.04
CA SER A 79 -9.05 3.65 -8.29
C SER A 79 -8.29 3.09 -9.50
N GLY A 80 -7.39 3.90 -10.07
CA GLY A 80 -6.49 3.44 -11.14
C GLY A 80 -5.72 2.18 -10.72
N PHE A 81 -5.20 2.18 -9.49
CA PHE A 81 -4.51 1.06 -8.88
C PHE A 81 -5.40 -0.17 -8.73
N GLY A 82 -6.62 -0.01 -8.20
CA GLY A 82 -7.55 -1.13 -8.01
C GLY A 82 -7.92 -1.80 -9.34
N LYS A 83 -8.16 -1.00 -10.39
CA LYS A 83 -8.41 -1.50 -11.75
C LYS A 83 -7.19 -2.22 -12.32
N TRP A 84 -6.00 -1.63 -12.19
CA TRP A 84 -4.75 -2.25 -12.63
C TRP A 84 -4.46 -3.57 -11.89
N TYR A 85 -4.49 -3.56 -10.56
CA TYR A 85 -4.13 -4.71 -9.74
C TYR A 85 -5.08 -5.90 -9.91
N ASN A 86 -6.36 -5.62 -10.16
CA ASN A 86 -7.37 -6.65 -10.46
C ASN A 86 -7.33 -7.13 -11.92
N SER A 87 -6.65 -6.42 -12.82
CA SER A 87 -6.48 -6.81 -14.23
C SER A 87 -5.28 -7.74 -14.47
N ILE A 88 -4.30 -7.72 -13.57
CA ILE A 88 -3.10 -8.58 -13.59
C ILE A 88 -3.32 -9.90 -12.85
#